data_AF-A0A7Y1U5B0-F1
#
_entry.id   AF-A0A7Y1U5B0-F1
#
_cell.length_a   1.000
_cell.length_b   1.000
_cell.length_c   1.000
_cell.angle_alpha   90.00
_cell.angle_beta   90.00
_cell.angle_gamma   90.00
#
_symmetry.space_group_name_H-M   'P 1'
#
loop_
_entity.id
_entity.type
_entity.pdbx_description
1 polymer ?
#
loop_
_entity_poly.entity_id
_entity_poly.type
_entity_poly.pdbx_seq_one_letter_code
_entity_poly.pdbx_strand_id
1 'polypeptide(L)'
;MTPFPSSIIRSAVLLSVILMTVIGYAQDSENIIQAYLNAHQEELGIQESDYAEWSVSHSYFSESTKVTHVHIKQMVNGLEIENGTANFNLLDGKVFSMGDRMVRDIYSKANSPQPILGPEEAIVRAAKQLNIAIQGSIKVLETMSPTEFLYDKGNFSLEDVPVQLVYHSTGE
;
A
#
# COMPACT_ATOMS: atom_id res chain seq x y z
N MET A 1 2.16 -0.06 -46.94
CA MET A 1 2.25 0.78 -45.73
C MET A 1 1.09 1.77 -45.77
N THR A 2 -0.06 1.41 -45.22
CA THR A 2 -1.22 2.31 -45.12
C THR A 2 -1.02 3.25 -43.94
N PRO A 3 -1.20 4.58 -44.09
CA PRO A 3 -1.00 5.52 -43.00
C PRO A 3 -2.07 5.31 -41.92
N PHE A 4 -1.67 5.36 -40.65
CA PHE A 4 -2.60 5.33 -39.52
C PHE A 4 -3.52 6.57 -39.57
N PRO A 5 -4.83 6.42 -39.31
CA PRO A 5 -5.77 7.55 -39.35
C PRO A 5 -5.45 8.56 -38.24
N SER A 6 -5.39 9.84 -38.61
CA SER A 6 -4.94 10.97 -37.76
C SER A 6 -5.82 11.23 -36.52
N SER A 7 -7.03 10.67 -36.47
CA SER A 7 -7.91 10.71 -35.30
C SER A 7 -7.42 9.81 -34.15
N ILE A 8 -6.80 8.67 -34.46
CA ILE A 8 -6.25 7.74 -33.46
C ILE A 8 -5.01 8.35 -32.79
N ILE A 9 -4.18 9.07 -33.58
CA ILE A 9 -2.98 9.75 -33.09
C ILE A 9 -3.35 10.91 -32.14
N ARG A 10 -4.41 11.67 -32.45
CA ARG A 10 -4.90 12.76 -31.58
C ARG A 10 -5.50 12.24 -30.28
N SER A 11 -6.27 11.14 -30.32
CA SER A 11 -6.81 10.52 -29.09
C SER A 11 -5.73 9.87 -28.22
N ALA A 12 -4.69 9.28 -28.83
CA ALA A 12 -3.57 8.70 -28.08
C ALA A 12 -2.72 9.77 -27.36
N VAL A 13 -2.56 10.97 -27.95
CA VAL A 13 -1.84 12.09 -27.33
C VAL A 13 -2.65 12.73 -26.19
N LEU A 14 -3.98 12.82 -26.31
CA LEU A 14 -4.85 13.31 -25.23
C LEU A 14 -4.88 12.35 -24.03
N LEU A 15 -4.85 11.04 -24.26
CA LEU A 15 -4.80 10.03 -23.20
C LEU A 15 -3.44 10.00 -22.48
N SER A 16 -2.33 10.26 -23.19
CA SER A 16 -1.00 10.32 -22.56
C SER A 16 -0.78 11.56 -21.70
N VAL A 17 -1.37 12.71 -22.06
CA VAL A 17 -1.27 13.95 -21.28
C VAL A 17 -2.06 13.87 -19.97
N ILE A 18 -3.19 13.16 -19.93
CA ILE A 18 -3.96 12.93 -18.70
C ILE A 18 -3.23 11.96 -17.75
N LEU A 19 -2.45 11.01 -18.26
CA LEU A 19 -1.68 10.08 -17.43
C LEU A 19 -0.47 10.74 -16.76
N MET A 20 0.16 11.75 -17.40
CA MET A 20 1.33 12.44 -16.85
C MET A 20 0.99 13.38 -15.69
N THR A 21 -0.18 14.02 -15.70
CA THR A 21 -0.55 14.97 -14.63
C THR A 21 -0.84 14.26 -13.31
N VAL A 22 -1.46 13.08 -13.34
CA VAL A 22 -1.76 12.30 -12.13
C VAL A 22 -0.47 11.80 -11.46
N ILE A 23 0.56 11.46 -12.25
CA ILE A 23 1.87 11.03 -11.73
C ILE A 23 2.65 12.22 -11.10
N GLY A 24 2.55 13.42 -11.69
CA GLY A 24 3.28 14.59 -11.21
C GLY A 24 2.91 15.03 -9.78
N TYR A 25 1.63 14.93 -9.40
CA TYR A 25 1.19 15.30 -8.05
C TYR A 25 1.56 14.25 -6.99
N ALA A 26 1.59 12.97 -7.35
CA ALA A 26 2.03 11.90 -6.45
C ALA A 26 3.52 12.04 -6.12
N GLN A 27 4.35 12.27 -7.14
CA GLN A 27 5.80 12.43 -6.98
C GLN A 27 6.19 13.66 -6.15
N ASP A 28 5.45 14.76 -6.28
CA ASP A 28 5.68 15.96 -5.45
C ASP A 28 5.29 15.72 -3.98
N SER A 29 4.15 15.05 -3.76
CA SER A 29 3.68 14.69 -2.41
C SER A 29 4.67 13.80 -1.68
N GLU A 30 5.26 12.83 -2.36
CA GLU A 30 6.24 11.92 -1.75
C GLU A 30 7.50 12.64 -1.28
N ASN A 31 8.03 13.55 -2.08
CA ASN A 31 9.18 14.37 -1.71
C ASN A 31 8.89 15.29 -0.52
N ILE A 32 7.70 15.91 -0.50
CA ILE A 32 7.24 16.76 0.61
C ILE A 32 7.15 15.94 1.90
N ILE A 33 6.57 14.73 1.83
CA ILE A 33 6.41 13.83 2.98
C ILE A 33 7.79 13.36 3.48
N GLN A 34 8.67 12.92 2.58
CA GLN A 34 10.02 12.47 2.95
C GLN A 34 10.81 13.59 3.62
N ALA A 35 10.77 14.81 3.07
CA ALA A 35 11.42 15.97 3.67
C ALA A 35 10.83 16.31 5.06
N TYR A 36 9.51 16.18 5.21
CA TYR A 36 8.83 16.40 6.48
C TYR A 36 9.27 15.38 7.54
N LEU A 37 9.26 14.08 7.21
CA LEU A 37 9.69 13.01 8.10
C LEU A 37 11.15 13.20 8.54
N ASN A 38 12.05 13.54 7.61
CA ASN A 38 13.44 13.85 7.91
C ASN A 38 13.61 15.00 8.91
N ALA A 39 12.77 16.04 8.81
CA ALA A 39 12.86 17.24 9.62
C ALA A 39 12.20 17.12 11.01
N HIS A 40 11.26 16.18 11.20
CA HIS A 40 10.43 16.08 12.42
C HIS A 40 10.63 14.76 13.18
N GLN A 41 11.75 14.06 12.98
CA GLN A 41 12.02 12.75 13.59
C GLN A 41 11.88 12.77 15.13
N GLU A 42 12.48 13.78 15.77
CA GLU A 42 12.46 13.93 17.23
C GLU A 42 11.05 14.19 17.78
N GLU A 43 10.28 15.05 17.11
CA GLU A 43 8.88 15.35 17.47
C GLU A 43 7.99 14.10 17.35
N LEU A 44 8.19 13.33 16.29
CA LEU A 44 7.41 12.12 16.02
C LEU A 44 7.92 10.91 16.83
N GLY A 45 9.08 10.99 17.47
CA GLY A 45 9.70 9.87 18.16
C GLY A 45 9.99 8.70 17.21
N ILE A 46 10.36 8.99 15.96
CA ILE A 46 10.80 8.03 14.95
C ILE A 46 12.30 8.16 14.72
N GLN A 47 12.91 7.10 14.21
CA GLN A 47 14.27 7.13 13.66
C GLN A 47 14.23 6.93 12.15
N GLU A 48 15.30 7.32 11.45
CA GLU A 48 15.42 7.19 9.98
C GLU A 48 15.02 5.82 9.46
N SER A 49 15.41 4.76 10.17
CA SER A 49 15.10 3.39 9.78
C SER A 49 13.60 3.06 9.83
N ASP A 50 12.82 3.77 10.64
CA ASP A 50 11.38 3.56 10.76
C ASP A 50 10.61 4.09 9.55
N TYR A 51 11.19 4.97 8.74
CA TYR A 51 10.54 5.50 7.55
C TYR A 51 11.47 5.47 6.31
N ALA A 52 12.46 4.59 6.32
CA ALA A 52 13.34 4.37 5.18
C ALA A 52 12.61 3.74 3.98
N GLU A 53 11.60 2.91 4.26
CA GLU A 53 10.73 2.30 3.25
C GLU A 53 9.27 2.58 3.61
N TRP A 54 8.50 3.11 2.66
CA TRP A 54 7.06 3.28 2.76
C TRP A 54 6.47 3.42 1.35
N SER A 55 5.16 3.22 1.23
CA SER A 55 4.43 3.35 -0.04
C SER A 55 3.18 4.21 0.14
N VAL A 56 2.78 4.93 -0.91
CA VAL A 56 1.49 5.62 -0.93
C VAL A 56 0.39 4.59 -1.18
N SER A 57 -0.52 4.45 -0.22
CA SER A 57 -1.70 3.58 -0.33
C SER A 57 -2.90 4.29 -0.94
N HIS A 58 -3.08 5.57 -0.63
CA HIS A 58 -4.17 6.37 -1.15
C HIS A 58 -3.79 7.85 -1.17
N SER A 59 -4.20 8.58 -2.21
CA SER A 59 -4.03 10.02 -2.27
C SER A 59 -5.19 10.66 -3.02
N TYR A 60 -5.69 11.78 -2.51
CA TYR A 60 -6.74 12.53 -3.17
C TYR A 60 -6.71 14.02 -2.82
N PHE A 61 -7.08 14.85 -3.78
CA PHE A 61 -7.21 16.29 -3.60
C PHE A 61 -8.66 16.68 -3.28
N SER A 62 -8.84 17.50 -2.25
CA SER A 62 -10.12 18.04 -1.85
C SER A 62 -10.32 19.43 -2.43
N GLU A 63 -11.19 19.56 -3.44
CA GLU A 63 -11.41 20.86 -4.10
C GLU A 63 -11.98 21.94 -3.19
N SER A 64 -12.77 21.57 -2.17
CA SER A 64 -13.42 22.52 -1.26
C SER A 64 -12.46 23.13 -0.24
N THR A 65 -11.46 22.35 0.19
CA THR A 65 -10.47 22.76 1.21
C THR A 65 -9.11 23.09 0.61
N LYS A 66 -8.88 22.73 -0.66
CA LYS A 66 -7.59 22.80 -1.36
C LYS A 66 -6.48 21.97 -0.68
N VAL A 67 -6.86 20.97 0.11
CA VAL A 67 -5.94 20.04 0.79
C VAL A 67 -5.76 18.77 -0.04
N THR A 68 -4.53 18.31 -0.20
CA THR A 68 -4.22 16.96 -0.68
C THR A 68 -4.06 16.04 0.53
N HIS A 69 -4.86 14.99 0.61
CA HIS A 69 -4.75 13.95 1.63
C HIS A 69 -3.93 12.79 1.07
N VAL A 70 -2.90 12.36 1.81
CA VAL A 70 -2.02 11.26 1.40
C VAL A 70 -1.92 10.26 2.54
N HIS A 71 -2.22 9.00 2.27
CA HIS A 71 -2.08 7.89 3.20
C HIS A 71 -0.92 7.02 2.76
N ILE A 72 0.01 6.77 3.69
CA ILE A 72 1.15 5.88 3.45
C ILE A 72 1.06 4.64 4.33
N LYS A 73 1.68 3.56 3.85
CA LYS A 73 1.97 2.36 4.61
C LYS A 73 3.48 2.26 4.80
N GLN A 74 3.89 2.01 6.03
CA GLN A 74 5.26 1.74 6.42
C GLN A 74 5.67 0.36 5.91
N MET A 75 6.92 0.23 5.48
CA MET A 75 7.47 -1.01 4.95
C MET A 75 8.81 -1.34 5.61
N VAL A 76 9.17 -2.61 5.59
CA VAL A 76 10.51 -3.09 5.96
C VAL A 76 10.83 -4.34 5.17
N ASN A 77 12.05 -4.44 4.63
CA ASN A 77 12.47 -5.57 3.79
C ASN A 77 11.53 -5.79 2.58
N GLY A 78 10.95 -4.72 2.02
CA GLY A 78 10.01 -4.78 0.91
C GLY A 78 8.61 -5.32 1.23
N LEU A 79 8.27 -5.53 2.51
CA LEU A 79 6.93 -5.96 2.94
C LEU A 79 6.24 -4.84 3.73
N GLU A 80 4.93 -4.72 3.57
CA GLU A 80 4.12 -3.79 4.37
C GLU A 80 4.08 -4.24 5.84
N ILE A 81 4.04 -3.25 6.74
CA ILE A 81 3.75 -3.46 8.15
C ILE A 81 2.26 -3.21 8.38
N GLU A 82 1.52 -4.23 8.80
CA GLU A 82 0.12 -4.12 9.14
C GLU A 82 -0.06 -3.09 10.27
N ASN A 83 -0.99 -2.15 10.07
CA ASN A 83 -1.24 -0.99 10.93
C ASN A 83 -0.10 0.03 11.02
N GLY A 84 1.07 -0.22 10.41
CA GLY A 84 2.12 0.78 10.24
C GLY A 84 1.70 1.79 9.19
N THR A 85 0.94 2.81 9.57
CA THR A 85 0.37 3.79 8.63
C THR A 85 0.59 5.23 9.09
N ALA A 86 0.57 6.15 8.14
CA ALA A 86 0.49 7.58 8.43
C ALA A 86 -0.38 8.29 7.39
N ASN A 87 -1.02 9.38 7.80
CA ASN A 87 -1.76 10.27 6.92
C ASN A 87 -1.18 11.68 6.97
N PHE A 88 -1.04 12.31 5.81
CA PHE A 88 -0.53 13.66 5.63
C PHE A 88 -1.57 14.51 4.91
N ASN A 89 -1.80 15.70 5.45
CA ASN A 89 -2.66 16.72 4.84
C ASN A 89 -1.74 17.82 4.29
N LEU A 90 -1.63 17.90 2.97
CA LEU A 90 -0.77 18.86 2.29
C LEU A 90 -1.60 20.08 1.87
N LEU A 91 -1.11 21.27 2.21
CA LEU A 91 -1.68 22.55 1.79
C LEU A 91 -0.54 23.47 1.35
N ASP A 92 -0.69 24.10 0.19
CA ASP A 92 0.31 25.01 -0.40
C ASP A 92 1.74 24.41 -0.46
N GLY A 93 1.83 23.14 -0.84
CA GLY A 93 3.12 22.44 -1.01
C GLY A 93 3.84 22.10 0.30
N LYS A 94 3.12 22.09 1.44
CA LYS A 94 3.66 21.75 2.76
C LYS A 94 2.72 20.84 3.53
N VAL A 95 3.27 20.06 4.45
CA VAL A 95 2.46 19.32 5.43
C VAL A 95 1.81 20.33 6.39
N PHE A 96 0.49 20.46 6.30
CA PHE A 96 -0.32 21.28 7.21
C PHE A 96 -0.65 20.53 8.50
N SER A 97 -0.91 19.23 8.41
CA SER A 97 -1.09 18.35 9.56
C SER A 97 -0.84 16.91 9.17
N MET A 98 -0.58 16.06 10.16
CA MET A 98 -0.44 14.63 9.98
C MET A 98 -0.94 13.85 11.21
N GLY A 99 -1.19 12.56 11.01
CA GLY A 99 -1.40 11.59 12.08
C GLY A 99 -0.72 10.27 11.71
N ASP A 100 -0.15 9.57 12.69
CA ASP A 100 0.50 8.29 12.41
C ASP A 100 0.24 7.22 13.47
N ARG A 101 0.39 5.97 13.02
CA ARG A 101 0.45 4.75 13.80
C ARG A 101 1.67 3.94 13.38
N MET A 102 2.71 4.59 12.86
CA MET A 102 3.91 3.90 12.38
C MET A 102 4.55 3.16 13.56
N VAL A 103 5.03 1.95 13.30
CA VAL A 103 5.74 1.16 14.29
C VAL A 103 7.10 1.79 14.50
N ARG A 104 7.46 2.03 15.77
CA ARG A 104 8.80 2.52 16.15
C ARG A 104 9.78 1.37 16.27
N ASP A 105 11.04 1.62 15.97
CA ASP A 105 12.13 0.65 16.07
C ASP A 105 11.89 -0.63 15.25
N ILE A 106 11.56 -0.46 13.96
CA ILE A 106 11.06 -1.57 13.14
C ILE A 106 12.07 -2.69 12.92
N TYR A 107 13.37 -2.37 12.81
CA TYR A 107 14.40 -3.38 12.57
C TYR A 107 14.68 -4.26 13.78
N SER A 108 14.40 -3.79 15.00
CA SER A 108 14.51 -4.64 16.20
C SER A 108 13.31 -5.57 16.37
N LYS A 109 12.16 -5.21 15.79
CA LYS A 109 10.88 -5.94 15.88
C LYS A 109 10.61 -6.86 14.69
N ALA A 110 11.10 -6.50 13.52
CA ALA A 110 10.94 -7.28 12.31
C ALA A 110 11.70 -8.60 12.44
N ASN A 111 10.97 -9.70 12.26
CA ASN A 111 11.55 -11.03 12.20
C ASN A 111 11.99 -11.36 10.76
N SER A 112 11.98 -12.64 10.40
CA SER A 112 12.31 -13.08 9.04
C SER A 112 11.30 -12.58 8.00
N PRO A 113 11.73 -12.00 6.87
CA PRO A 113 10.84 -11.68 5.74
C PRO A 113 10.35 -12.93 4.99
N GLN A 114 10.93 -14.10 5.29
CA GLN A 114 10.50 -15.37 4.69
C GLN A 114 9.32 -15.96 5.48
N PRO A 115 8.16 -16.19 4.85
CA PRO A 115 6.99 -16.73 5.54
C PRO A 115 7.18 -18.21 5.90
N ILE A 116 6.74 -18.58 7.10
CA ILE A 116 6.71 -19.99 7.54
C ILE A 116 5.52 -20.74 6.90
N LEU A 117 4.47 -20.00 6.52
CA LEU A 117 3.25 -20.55 5.94
C LEU A 117 3.13 -20.12 4.48
N GLY A 118 2.78 -21.07 3.62
CA GLY A 118 2.33 -20.74 2.27
C GLY A 118 0.95 -20.06 2.29
N PRO A 119 0.58 -19.35 1.22
CA PRO A 119 -0.68 -18.59 1.15
C PRO A 119 -1.94 -19.48 1.29
N GLU A 120 -1.97 -20.68 0.70
CA GLU A 120 -3.09 -21.62 0.87
C GLU A 120 -3.22 -22.11 2.32
N GLU A 121 -2.11 -22.42 2.98
CA GLU A 121 -2.10 -22.82 4.39
C GLU A 121 -2.57 -21.68 5.30
N ALA A 122 -2.26 -20.42 4.95
CA ALA A 122 -2.76 -19.25 5.66
C ALA A 122 -4.31 -19.17 5.59
N ILE A 123 -4.90 -19.41 4.41
CA ILE A 123 -6.36 -19.50 4.24
C ILE A 123 -6.95 -20.62 5.11
N VAL A 124 -6.36 -21.82 5.07
CA VAL A 124 -6.83 -22.97 5.86
C VAL A 124 -6.80 -22.65 7.36
N ARG A 125 -5.73 -22.01 7.85
CA ARG A 125 -5.61 -21.62 9.27
C ARG A 125 -6.59 -20.54 9.67
N ALA A 126 -6.79 -19.52 8.83
CA ALA A 126 -7.79 -18.49 9.06
C ALA A 126 -9.20 -19.08 9.13
N ALA A 127 -9.58 -19.93 8.16
CA ALA A 127 -10.88 -20.61 8.16
C ALA A 127 -11.06 -21.48 9.42
N LYS A 128 -10.02 -22.22 9.83
CA LYS A 128 -10.04 -23.02 11.05
C LYS A 128 -10.26 -22.15 12.30
N GLN A 129 -9.58 -21.02 12.41
CA GLN A 129 -9.74 -20.08 13.53
C GLN A 129 -11.14 -19.47 13.59
N LEU A 130 -11.78 -19.29 12.44
CA LEU A 130 -13.15 -18.79 12.31
C LEU A 130 -14.22 -19.88 12.38
N ASN A 131 -13.85 -21.15 12.58
CA ASN A 131 -14.74 -22.31 12.53
C ASN A 131 -15.50 -22.47 11.21
N ILE A 132 -14.86 -22.10 10.09
CA ILE A 132 -15.39 -22.25 8.73
C ILE A 132 -14.80 -23.52 8.11
N ALA A 133 -15.67 -24.43 7.65
CA ALA A 133 -15.25 -25.66 6.99
C ALA A 133 -14.99 -25.42 5.49
N ILE A 134 -13.75 -25.63 5.06
CA ILE A 134 -13.39 -25.63 3.64
C ILE A 134 -13.71 -27.00 3.04
N GLN A 135 -14.44 -27.01 1.92
CA GLN A 135 -14.74 -28.21 1.15
C GLN A 135 -14.17 -28.05 -0.25
N GLY A 136 -13.41 -29.05 -0.72
CA GLY A 136 -12.75 -29.01 -2.02
C GLY A 136 -11.38 -28.34 -1.96
N SER A 137 -10.88 -27.94 -3.14
CA SER A 137 -9.55 -27.35 -3.32
C SER A 137 -9.60 -25.83 -3.26
N ILE A 138 -8.63 -25.21 -2.61
CA ILE A 138 -8.34 -23.78 -2.73
C ILE A 138 -7.73 -23.52 -4.11
N LYS A 139 -8.18 -22.47 -4.82
CA LYS A 139 -7.72 -22.16 -6.19
C LYS A 139 -7.25 -20.72 -6.27
N VAL A 140 -6.03 -20.53 -6.77
CA VAL A 140 -5.54 -19.20 -7.18
C VAL A 140 -6.31 -18.74 -8.43
N LEU A 141 -6.88 -17.54 -8.36
CA LEU A 141 -7.42 -16.82 -9.51
C LEU A 141 -6.34 -15.94 -10.15
N GLU A 142 -5.59 -15.21 -9.33
CA GLU A 142 -4.58 -14.26 -9.78
C GLU A 142 -3.35 -14.26 -8.87
N THR A 143 -2.17 -14.11 -9.45
CA THR A 143 -0.91 -13.82 -8.74
C THR A 143 -0.51 -12.40 -9.08
N MET A 144 -0.81 -11.47 -8.18
CA MET A 144 -0.55 -10.04 -8.38
C MET A 144 0.94 -9.72 -8.19
N SER A 145 1.57 -10.39 -7.23
CA SER A 145 3.00 -10.28 -6.96
C SER A 145 3.52 -11.56 -6.27
N PRO A 146 4.84 -11.70 -6.01
CA PRO A 146 5.37 -12.79 -5.20
C PRO A 146 4.80 -12.89 -3.77
N THR A 147 4.16 -11.82 -3.29
CA THR A 147 3.66 -11.68 -1.91
C THR A 147 2.16 -11.38 -1.86
N GLU A 148 1.47 -11.31 -3.00
CA GLU A 148 0.05 -10.95 -3.09
C GLU A 148 -0.68 -11.81 -4.13
N PHE A 149 -1.78 -12.42 -3.68
CA PHE A 149 -2.54 -13.41 -4.42
C PHE A 149 -4.04 -13.18 -4.24
N LEU A 150 -4.82 -13.49 -5.27
CA LEU A 150 -6.27 -13.55 -5.18
C LEU A 150 -6.72 -15.00 -5.35
N TYR A 151 -7.49 -15.50 -4.38
CA TYR A 151 -8.03 -16.85 -4.36
C TYR A 151 -9.53 -16.86 -4.59
N ASP A 152 -10.01 -17.91 -5.25
CA ASP A 152 -11.44 -18.16 -5.41
C ASP A 152 -12.10 -18.34 -4.05
N LYS A 153 -13.27 -17.71 -3.89
CA LYS A 153 -14.03 -17.74 -2.63
C LYS A 153 -14.45 -19.13 -2.15
N GLY A 154 -14.51 -20.11 -3.05
CA GLY A 154 -14.96 -21.45 -2.77
C GLY A 154 -16.29 -21.48 -2.01
N ASN A 155 -16.36 -22.34 -1.00
CA ASN A 155 -17.51 -22.45 -0.10
C ASN A 155 -17.31 -21.71 1.25
N PHE A 156 -16.19 -21.01 1.42
CA PHE A 156 -15.72 -20.50 2.71
C PHE A 156 -15.68 -18.97 2.79
N SER A 157 -15.97 -18.27 1.70
CA SER A 157 -16.10 -16.81 1.65
C SER A 157 -17.27 -16.38 0.77
N LEU A 158 -17.77 -15.16 1.00
CA LEU A 158 -18.80 -14.54 0.15
C LEU A 158 -18.20 -13.92 -1.12
N GLU A 159 -16.95 -13.44 -1.01
CA GLU A 159 -16.17 -12.79 -2.06
C GLU A 159 -14.81 -13.47 -2.20
N ASP A 160 -14.13 -13.24 -3.32
CA ASP A 160 -12.79 -13.76 -3.55
C ASP A 160 -11.82 -13.28 -2.46
N VAL A 161 -10.86 -14.13 -2.12
CA VAL A 161 -10.05 -14.00 -0.91
C VAL A 161 -8.67 -13.46 -1.26
N PRO A 162 -8.37 -12.18 -0.97
CA PRO A 162 -7.02 -11.66 -1.12
C PRO A 162 -6.12 -12.21 0.00
N VAL A 163 -4.90 -12.58 -0.36
CA VAL A 163 -3.86 -13.04 0.57
C VAL A 163 -2.59 -12.24 0.30
N GLN A 164 -2.13 -11.53 1.32
CA GLN A 164 -0.93 -10.70 1.25
C GLN A 164 0.02 -11.05 2.39
N LEU A 165 1.31 -11.19 2.09
CA LEU A 165 2.36 -11.33 3.10
C LEU A 165 2.71 -9.95 3.66
N VAL A 166 2.53 -9.77 4.98
CA VAL A 166 2.80 -8.54 5.73
C VAL A 166 3.45 -8.85 7.07
N TYR A 167 4.12 -7.86 7.67
CA TYR A 167 4.49 -7.94 9.09
C TYR A 167 3.27 -7.59 9.95
N HIS A 168 2.95 -8.41 10.95
CA HIS A 168 1.90 -8.14 11.92
C HIS A 168 2.51 -8.00 13.32
N SER A 169 2.12 -6.96 14.06
CA SER A 169 2.49 -6.82 15.46
C SER A 169 1.67 -7.79 16.31
N THR A 170 2.32 -8.73 16.99
CA THR A 170 1.63 -9.73 17.83
C THR A 170 1.18 -9.21 19.20
N GLY A 171 1.33 -7.91 19.46
CA GLY A 171 1.07 -7.29 20.76
C GLY A 171 2.11 -7.64 21.82
N GLU A 172 2.43 -6.65 22.64
CA GLU A 172 2.77 -6.83 24.06
C GLU A 172 1.54 -6.45 24.90
#